data_AF-A0AAE7B8F2-F1
#
_entry.id   AF-A0AAE7B8F2-F1
#
_cell.length_a   1.000
_cell.length_b   1.000
_cell.length_c   1.000
_cell.angle_alpha   90.00
_cell.angle_beta   90.00
_cell.angle_gamma   90.00
#
_symmetry.space_group_name_H-M   'P 1'
#
loop_
_entity.id
_entity.type
_entity.pdbx_description
1 polymer ?
#
loop_
_entity_poly.entity_id
_entity_poly.type
_entity_poly.pdbx_seq_one_letter_code
_entity_poly.pdbx_strand_id
1 'polypeptide(L)'
;MKKRNILLTTITLISLAYSSLNAQELSQKEKSISLLEKAFSTNQDRSGLAYINEKKYIQHNLYAQDGIAGLKGYLDYLNGKELENKVLIAFEDNNYVVTFSFAKQGNEINKVIDIFRFEKGLIVEHWDNAEPLKKDENLNVVKTVDLDKTQANKNLVKELINKKVLDGTYLKNHLILAQGNFVLALNEIEKDNQKISLYELFDVKDSKIVKKWDIEEKIPPLSQWQNSNGKF
;
A
#
# COMPACT_ATOMS: atom_id res chain seq x y z
N MET A 1 -51.34 -5.31 -64.07
CA MET A 1 -51.77 -4.45 -62.94
C MET A 1 -51.70 -5.29 -61.68
N LYS A 2 -50.98 -5.03 -60.57
CA LYS A 2 -50.14 -3.94 -60.05
C LYS A 2 -48.99 -4.65 -59.30
N LYS A 3 -47.73 -4.26 -59.54
CA LYS A 3 -46.58 -4.67 -58.72
C LYS A 3 -46.63 -3.90 -57.39
N ARG A 4 -46.56 -4.59 -56.25
CA ARG A 4 -46.22 -3.98 -54.95
C ARG A 4 -44.80 -4.41 -54.62
N ASN A 5 -43.86 -3.49 -54.76
CA ASN A 5 -42.51 -3.62 -54.22
C ASN A 5 -42.60 -3.44 -52.70
N ILE A 6 -42.26 -4.47 -51.94
CA ILE A 6 -41.95 -4.33 -50.51
C ILE A 6 -40.44 -4.35 -50.41
N LEU A 7 -39.87 -3.17 -50.18
CA LEU A 7 -38.48 -2.97 -49.81
C LEU A 7 -38.35 -3.42 -48.34
N LEU A 8 -37.83 -4.62 -48.08
CA LEU A 8 -37.38 -4.98 -46.73
C LEU A 8 -35.99 -4.38 -46.52
N THR A 9 -35.94 -3.25 -45.84
CA THR A 9 -34.73 -2.70 -45.21
C THR A 9 -34.35 -3.64 -44.07
N THR A 10 -33.40 -4.54 -44.29
CA THR A 10 -32.71 -5.23 -43.19
C THR A 10 -31.83 -4.21 -42.47
N ILE A 11 -32.32 -3.73 -41.33
CA ILE A 11 -31.55 -2.92 -40.38
C ILE A 11 -30.47 -3.81 -39.77
N THR A 12 -29.21 -3.47 -40.08
CA THR A 12 -28.00 -4.05 -39.52
C THR A 12 -27.95 -3.80 -38.00
N LEU A 13 -28.40 -4.77 -37.20
CA LEU A 13 -28.40 -4.70 -35.74
C LEU A 13 -27.23 -5.52 -35.15
N ILE A 14 -26.00 -5.28 -35.64
CA ILE A 14 -24.80 -5.99 -35.17
C ILE A 14 -23.70 -5.03 -34.65
N SER A 15 -23.88 -3.71 -34.66
CA SER A 15 -22.79 -2.78 -34.29
C SER A 15 -22.93 -2.06 -32.93
N LEU A 16 -23.93 -2.38 -32.09
CA LEU A 16 -24.13 -1.70 -30.79
C LEU A 16 -23.75 -2.53 -29.55
N ALA A 17 -23.32 -3.78 -29.72
CA ALA A 17 -22.96 -4.66 -28.60
C ALA A 17 -21.43 -4.84 -28.39
N TYR A 18 -20.59 -4.29 -29.26
CA TYR A 18 -19.12 -4.39 -29.15
C TYR A 18 -18.45 -3.15 -28.54
N SER A 19 -19.23 -2.11 -28.23
CA SER A 19 -18.72 -0.84 -27.69
C SER A 19 -18.96 -0.66 -26.18
N SER A 20 -19.30 -1.71 -25.44
CA SER A 20 -18.92 -1.76 -24.02
C SER A 20 -17.44 -2.16 -23.97
N LEU A 21 -16.57 -1.23 -24.39
CA LEU A 21 -15.14 -1.36 -24.19
C LEU A 21 -14.90 -1.66 -22.71
N ASN A 22 -14.21 -2.75 -22.44
CA ASN A 22 -13.64 -3.09 -21.14
C ASN A 22 -12.97 -1.83 -20.57
N ALA A 23 -13.61 -1.18 -19.60
CA ALA A 23 -12.85 -0.40 -18.63
C ALA A 23 -11.96 -1.43 -17.95
N GLN A 24 -10.66 -1.41 -18.28
CA GLN A 24 -9.70 -2.30 -17.64
C GLN A 24 -9.82 -2.08 -16.14
N GLU A 25 -10.23 -3.13 -15.42
CA GLU A 25 -10.33 -3.07 -13.97
C GLU A 25 -8.94 -2.74 -13.43
N LEU A 26 -8.85 -1.74 -12.55
CA LEU A 26 -7.58 -1.35 -11.93
C LEU A 26 -6.95 -2.56 -11.23
N SER A 27 -5.64 -2.69 -11.38
CA SER A 27 -4.82 -3.62 -10.61
C SER A 27 -4.88 -3.31 -9.11
N GLN A 28 -4.46 -4.26 -8.28
CA GLN A 28 -4.41 -4.09 -6.83
C GLN A 28 -3.51 -2.90 -6.46
N LYS A 29 -2.33 -2.80 -7.09
CA LYS A 29 -1.43 -1.65 -6.93
C LYS A 29 -2.06 -0.33 -7.34
N GLU A 30 -2.75 -0.28 -8.48
CA GLU A 30 -3.45 0.96 -8.91
C GLU A 30 -4.58 1.34 -7.96
N LYS A 31 -5.30 0.36 -7.40
CA LYS A 31 -6.32 0.60 -6.36
C LYS A 31 -5.71 1.18 -5.09
N SER A 32 -4.59 0.63 -4.61
CA SER A 32 -3.87 1.15 -3.43
C SER A 32 -3.32 2.57 -3.66
N ILE A 33 -2.65 2.81 -4.78
CA ILE A 33 -2.13 4.15 -5.14
C ILE A 33 -3.30 5.14 -5.24
N SER A 34 -4.38 4.76 -5.93
CA SER A 34 -5.55 5.62 -6.07
C SER A 34 -6.23 5.90 -4.73
N LEU A 35 -6.27 4.95 -3.80
CA LEU A 35 -6.79 5.20 -2.45
C LEU A 35 -5.93 6.24 -1.74
N LEU A 36 -4.62 6.02 -1.69
CA LEU A 36 -3.68 6.86 -0.96
C LEU A 36 -3.57 8.27 -1.53
N GLU A 37 -3.30 8.42 -2.82
CA GLU A 37 -3.07 9.74 -3.43
C GLU A 37 -4.34 10.58 -3.56
N LYS A 38 -5.52 9.94 -3.68
CA LYS A 38 -6.78 10.69 -3.85
C LYS A 38 -7.47 10.99 -2.53
N ALA A 39 -7.62 10.00 -1.65
CA ALA A 39 -8.34 10.18 -0.40
C ALA A 39 -7.54 11.08 0.57
N PHE A 40 -6.20 11.03 0.52
CA PHE A 40 -5.31 11.85 1.33
C PHE A 40 -4.71 13.02 0.52
N SER A 41 -5.55 13.64 -0.30
CA SER A 41 -5.26 14.92 -0.97
C SER A 41 -6.15 16.03 -0.43
N THR A 42 -5.80 17.29 -0.67
CA THR A 42 -6.64 18.45 -0.31
C THR A 42 -8.07 18.33 -0.85
N ASN A 43 -8.27 17.70 -2.02
CA ASN A 43 -9.60 17.50 -2.60
C ASN A 43 -10.35 16.30 -2.00
N GLN A 44 -9.65 15.40 -1.30
CA GLN A 44 -10.17 14.17 -0.69
C GLN A 44 -11.16 13.39 -1.57
N ASP A 45 -10.75 13.00 -2.78
CA ASP A 45 -11.59 12.11 -3.59
C ASP A 45 -11.66 10.72 -2.93
N ARG A 46 -12.84 10.40 -2.38
CA ARG A 46 -13.12 9.19 -1.61
C ARG A 46 -13.51 7.98 -2.47
N SER A 47 -13.42 8.05 -3.79
CA SER A 47 -13.73 6.93 -4.68
C SER A 47 -12.90 5.67 -4.37
N GLY A 48 -11.68 5.84 -3.85
CA GLY A 48 -10.82 4.73 -3.41
C GLY A 48 -11.41 3.87 -2.29
N LEU A 49 -12.37 4.39 -1.50
CA LEU A 49 -13.05 3.61 -0.46
C LEU A 49 -13.83 2.43 -1.04
N ALA A 50 -14.24 2.49 -2.31
CA ALA A 50 -14.92 1.37 -2.99
C ALA A 50 -14.02 0.15 -3.19
N TYR A 51 -12.70 0.30 -3.04
CA TYR A 51 -11.74 -0.80 -3.15
C TYR A 51 -11.56 -1.56 -1.83
N ILE A 52 -12.23 -1.15 -0.75
CA ILE A 52 -12.12 -1.75 0.58
C ILE A 52 -13.32 -2.65 0.86
N ASN A 53 -13.06 -3.84 1.39
CA ASN A 53 -14.10 -4.73 1.87
C ASN A 53 -14.60 -4.26 3.25
N GLU A 54 -15.75 -3.60 3.28
CA GLU A 54 -16.29 -3.01 4.51
C GLU A 54 -16.50 -4.01 5.66
N LYS A 55 -16.71 -5.30 5.36
CA LYS A 55 -17.00 -6.33 6.36
C LYS A 55 -15.76 -7.03 6.90
N LYS A 56 -14.64 -6.97 6.16
CA LYS A 56 -13.43 -7.71 6.46
C LYS A 56 -12.23 -6.84 6.79
N TYR A 57 -12.31 -5.53 6.52
CA TYR A 57 -11.18 -4.63 6.70
C TYR A 57 -10.64 -4.63 8.13
N ILE A 58 -9.41 -5.11 8.28
CA ILE A 58 -8.64 -5.12 9.51
C ILE A 58 -7.58 -4.00 9.44
N GLN A 59 -7.50 -3.20 10.50
CA GLN A 59 -6.52 -2.11 10.63
C GLN A 59 -5.47 -2.43 11.69
N HIS A 60 -4.19 -2.28 11.35
CA HIS A 60 -3.05 -2.47 12.27
C HIS A 60 -2.39 -1.16 12.73
N ASN A 61 -2.77 -0.01 12.17
CA ASN A 61 -2.39 1.29 12.73
C ASN A 61 -3.03 1.46 14.11
N LEU A 62 -2.21 1.45 15.17
CA LEU A 62 -2.66 1.47 16.56
C LEU A 62 -3.37 2.78 16.97
N TYR A 63 -3.25 3.83 16.16
CA TYR A 63 -3.92 5.11 16.35
C TYR A 63 -5.23 5.23 15.57
N ALA A 64 -5.56 4.23 14.75
CA ALA A 64 -6.80 4.19 13.98
C ALA A 64 -7.78 3.15 14.55
N GLN A 65 -9.06 3.54 14.57
CA GLN A 65 -10.14 2.62 14.88
C GLN A 65 -10.27 1.56 13.79
N ASP A 66 -10.77 0.39 14.19
CA ASP A 66 -10.93 -0.73 13.29
C ASP A 66 -12.07 -0.52 12.27
N GLY A 67 -12.02 -1.30 11.18
CA GLY A 67 -13.00 -1.27 10.12
C GLY A 67 -12.99 0.00 9.27
N ILE A 68 -13.79 0.00 8.20
CA ILE A 68 -13.86 1.13 7.27
C ILE A 68 -14.43 2.40 7.91
N ALA A 69 -15.19 2.25 9.01
CA ALA A 69 -15.74 3.38 9.75
C ALA A 69 -14.63 4.24 10.38
N GLY A 70 -13.58 3.60 10.94
CA GLY A 70 -12.42 4.31 11.47
C GLY A 70 -11.70 5.13 10.40
N LEU A 71 -11.49 4.54 9.21
CA LEU A 71 -10.90 5.25 8.07
C LEU A 71 -11.78 6.43 7.61
N LYS A 72 -13.09 6.22 7.47
CA LYS A 72 -14.05 7.29 7.10
C LYS A 72 -14.00 8.44 8.12
N GLY A 73 -14.01 8.14 9.41
CA GLY A 73 -13.90 9.13 10.47
C GLY A 73 -12.58 9.90 10.46
N TYR A 74 -11.46 9.23 10.13
CA TYR A 74 -10.18 9.91 9.98
C TYR A 74 -10.17 10.85 8.76
N LEU A 75 -10.73 10.43 7.62
CA LEU A 75 -10.88 11.30 6.46
C LEU A 75 -11.78 12.51 6.77
N ASP A 76 -12.84 12.34 7.57
CA ASP A 76 -13.69 13.45 8.03
C ASP A 76 -12.92 14.45 8.90
N TYR A 77 -12.07 13.97 9.82
CA TYR A 77 -11.18 14.82 10.60
C TYR A 77 -10.19 15.60 9.72
N LEU A 78 -9.72 14.99 8.65
CA LEU A 78 -8.78 15.59 7.71
C LEU A 78 -9.42 16.63 6.77
N ASN A 79 -10.75 16.69 6.70
CA ASN A 79 -11.46 17.54 5.73
C ASN A 79 -11.09 19.02 5.89
N GLY A 80 -10.80 19.69 4.76
CA GLY A 80 -10.38 21.09 4.72
C GLY A 80 -8.93 21.36 5.13
N LYS A 81 -8.14 20.33 5.47
CA LYS A 81 -6.69 20.48 5.71
C LYS A 81 -5.94 20.45 4.37
N GLU A 82 -4.79 21.14 4.33
CA GLU A 82 -3.85 21.00 3.21
C GLU A 82 -3.14 19.65 3.31
N LEU A 83 -3.39 18.79 2.32
CA LEU A 83 -2.86 17.43 2.25
C LEU A 83 -2.24 17.16 0.88
N GLU A 84 -1.09 16.52 0.90
CA GLU A 84 -0.47 15.95 -0.28
C GLU A 84 0.07 14.58 0.06
N ASN A 85 -0.39 13.56 -0.66
CA ASN A 85 0.16 12.22 -0.56
C ASN A 85 0.60 11.75 -1.94
N LYS A 86 1.84 11.28 -2.05
CA LYS A 86 2.46 10.85 -3.30
C LYS A 86 3.18 9.53 -3.09
N VAL A 87 2.77 8.51 -3.84
CA VAL A 87 3.42 7.20 -3.83
C VAL A 87 4.67 7.24 -4.69
N LEU A 88 5.81 6.83 -4.11
CA LEU A 88 7.13 6.91 -4.73
C LEU A 88 7.64 5.53 -5.18
N ILE A 89 7.31 4.50 -4.41
CA ILE A 89 7.58 3.10 -4.73
C ILE A 89 6.29 2.34 -4.50
N ALA A 90 5.94 1.45 -5.43
CA ALA A 90 4.81 0.56 -5.27
C ALA A 90 5.08 -0.78 -5.94
N PHE A 91 4.87 -1.88 -5.21
CA PHE A 91 5.07 -3.22 -5.73
C PHE A 91 4.08 -4.24 -5.14
N GLU A 92 3.97 -5.40 -5.79
CA GLU A 92 3.04 -6.46 -5.39
C GLU A 92 3.78 -7.77 -5.09
N ASP A 93 3.40 -8.46 -4.01
CA ASP A 93 3.82 -9.83 -3.71
C ASP A 93 2.55 -10.66 -3.42
N ASN A 94 2.16 -11.49 -4.39
CA ASN A 94 0.91 -12.24 -4.38
C ASN A 94 -0.32 -11.34 -4.18
N ASN A 95 -0.98 -11.43 -3.03
CA ASN A 95 -2.16 -10.66 -2.67
C ASN A 95 -1.83 -9.46 -1.76
N TYR A 96 -0.55 -9.09 -1.66
CA TYR A 96 -0.11 -7.90 -0.95
C TYR A 96 0.33 -6.81 -1.93
N VAL A 97 0.00 -5.56 -1.60
CA VAL A 97 0.56 -4.37 -2.21
C VAL A 97 1.35 -3.62 -1.15
N VAL A 98 2.55 -3.20 -1.49
CA VAL A 98 3.38 -2.32 -0.67
C VAL A 98 3.50 -0.96 -1.36
N THR A 99 3.35 0.12 -0.60
CA THR A 99 3.65 1.49 -1.04
C THR A 99 4.65 2.14 -0.12
N PHE A 100 5.51 2.99 -0.68
CA PHE A 100 6.32 3.94 0.09
C PHE A 100 6.00 5.35 -0.41
N SER A 101 5.50 6.17 0.49
CA SER A 101 4.82 7.42 0.18
C SER A 101 5.49 8.60 0.87
N PHE A 102 5.50 9.74 0.19
CA PHE A 102 5.62 11.05 0.80
C PHE A 102 4.22 11.50 1.24
N ALA A 103 4.06 11.93 2.49
CA ALA A 103 2.80 12.43 3.02
C ALA A 103 3.01 13.77 3.73
N LYS A 104 2.31 14.81 3.30
CA LYS A 104 2.39 16.16 3.85
C LYS A 104 1.02 16.59 4.39
N GLN A 105 1.02 17.12 5.61
CA GLN A 105 -0.11 17.75 6.25
C GLN A 105 0.31 19.13 6.77
N GLY A 106 -0.09 20.19 6.08
CA GLY A 106 0.41 21.55 6.36
C GLY A 106 1.95 21.60 6.26
N ASN A 107 2.64 21.91 7.36
CA ASN A 107 4.11 21.97 7.38
C ASN A 107 4.77 20.64 7.80
N GLU A 108 3.98 19.66 8.26
CA GLU A 108 4.49 18.37 8.68
C GLU A 108 4.63 17.46 7.46
N ILE A 109 5.81 16.86 7.32
CA ILE A 109 6.11 15.93 6.23
C ILE A 109 6.56 14.63 6.86
N ASN A 110 5.90 13.55 6.48
CA ASN A 110 6.21 12.20 6.85
C ASN A 110 6.57 11.38 5.62
N LYS A 111 7.30 10.30 5.85
CA LYS A 111 7.38 9.18 4.93
C LYS A 111 6.61 8.01 5.53
N VAL A 112 5.90 7.27 4.70
CA VAL A 112 4.96 6.24 5.13
C VAL A 112 5.18 5.01 4.28
N ILE A 113 5.24 3.83 4.91
CA ILE A 113 5.11 2.56 4.20
C ILE A 113 3.74 2.00 4.54
N ASP A 114 2.92 1.77 3.53
CA ASP A 114 1.64 1.09 3.66
C ASP A 114 1.72 -0.30 3.04
N ILE A 115 1.02 -1.24 3.65
CA ILE A 115 0.87 -2.61 3.17
C ILE A 115 -0.62 -2.92 3.15
N PHE A 116 -1.12 -3.36 2.00
CA PHE A 116 -2.50 -3.76 1.83
C PHE A 116 -2.57 -5.24 1.47
N ARG A 117 -3.34 -6.03 2.19
CA ARG A 117 -3.71 -7.37 1.76
C ARG A 117 -5.05 -7.34 1.06
N PHE A 118 -5.15 -8.10 -0.02
CA PHE A 118 -6.33 -8.21 -0.84
C PHE A 118 -6.96 -9.61 -0.75
N GLU A 119 -8.28 -9.63 -0.90
CA GLU A 119 -9.07 -10.82 -1.22
C GLU A 119 -10.12 -10.46 -2.26
N LYS A 120 -10.22 -11.28 -3.33
CA LYS A 120 -11.22 -11.09 -4.40
C LYS A 120 -11.24 -9.66 -4.96
N GLY A 121 -10.05 -9.06 -5.12
CA GLY A 121 -9.89 -7.73 -5.71
C GLY A 121 -10.20 -6.54 -4.78
N LEU A 122 -10.48 -6.79 -3.49
CA LEU A 122 -10.75 -5.78 -2.46
C LEU A 122 -9.70 -5.83 -1.35
N ILE A 123 -9.34 -4.67 -0.81
CA ILE A 123 -8.50 -4.51 0.38
C ILE A 123 -9.27 -5.06 1.59
N VAL A 124 -8.65 -6.00 2.30
CA VAL A 124 -9.22 -6.61 3.51
C VAL A 124 -8.36 -6.38 4.75
N GLU A 125 -7.14 -5.88 4.61
CA GLU A 125 -6.25 -5.66 5.74
C GLU A 125 -5.21 -4.61 5.38
N HIS A 126 -4.83 -3.81 6.37
CA HIS A 126 -3.91 -2.69 6.21
C HIS A 126 -2.95 -2.58 7.39
N TRP A 127 -1.68 -2.41 7.07
CA TRP A 127 -0.64 -2.01 8.00
C TRP A 127 0.04 -0.76 7.47
N ASP A 128 0.47 0.11 8.36
CA ASP A 128 1.35 1.22 8.03
C ASP A 128 2.49 1.33 9.04
N ASN A 129 3.51 2.09 8.69
CA ASN A 129 4.46 2.70 9.60
C ASN A 129 4.73 4.11 9.05
N ALA A 130 4.77 5.11 9.92
CA ALA A 130 5.05 6.49 9.54
C ALA A 130 6.14 7.11 10.42
N GLU A 131 7.04 7.89 9.82
CA GLU A 131 8.00 8.72 10.56
C GLU A 131 8.19 10.09 9.88
N PRO A 132 8.54 11.14 10.65
CA PRO A 132 8.89 12.44 10.08
C PRO A 132 10.03 12.35 9.07
N LEU A 133 9.87 13.03 7.94
CA LEU A 133 10.91 13.13 6.92
C LEU A 133 12.05 14.01 7.44
N LYS A 134 13.28 13.48 7.41
CA LYS A 134 14.47 14.24 7.81
C LYS A 134 14.81 15.29 6.75
N LYS A 135 15.35 16.44 7.19
CA LYS A 135 15.62 17.60 6.32
C LYS A 135 16.59 17.29 5.15
N ASP A 136 17.49 16.34 5.35
CA ASP A 136 18.49 15.90 4.39
C ASP A 136 18.06 14.69 3.55
N GLU A 137 16.88 14.13 3.82
CA GLU A 137 16.34 12.99 3.10
C GLU A 137 15.63 13.43 1.80
N ASN A 138 16.19 13.03 0.66
CA ASN A 138 15.57 13.26 -0.65
C ASN A 138 14.87 11.99 -1.12
N LEU A 139 13.56 12.10 -1.30
CA LEU A 139 12.73 11.02 -1.80
C LEU A 139 12.41 11.23 -3.29
N ASN A 140 12.58 10.17 -4.07
CA ASN A 140 12.34 10.17 -5.51
C ASN A 140 11.49 8.97 -5.89
N VAL A 141 10.75 9.09 -6.98
CA VAL A 141 10.04 7.95 -7.57
C VAL A 141 11.07 6.94 -8.08
N VAL A 142 10.94 5.68 -7.67
CA VAL A 142 11.81 4.59 -8.13
C VAL A 142 10.95 3.45 -8.66
N LYS A 143 11.28 2.96 -9.86
CA LYS A 143 10.52 1.90 -10.52
C LYS A 143 11.02 0.54 -10.09
N THR A 144 10.09 -0.41 -10.00
CA THR A 144 10.41 -1.83 -9.86
C THR A 144 11.05 -2.34 -11.14
N VAL A 145 12.23 -2.95 -11.01
CA VAL A 145 13.02 -3.58 -12.09
C VAL A 145 13.47 -4.97 -11.65
N ASP A 146 14.21 -5.71 -12.49
CA ASP A 146 14.81 -7.00 -12.13
C ASP A 146 13.82 -8.06 -11.64
N LEU A 147 12.62 -8.14 -12.25
CA LEU A 147 11.54 -9.04 -11.83
C LEU A 147 11.95 -10.51 -11.77
N ASP A 148 12.88 -10.94 -12.61
CA ASP A 148 13.46 -12.29 -12.60
C ASP A 148 14.32 -12.57 -11.35
N LYS A 149 14.75 -11.53 -10.64
CA LYS A 149 15.56 -11.62 -9.40
C LYS A 149 14.74 -11.62 -8.12
N THR A 150 13.41 -11.49 -8.20
CA THR A 150 12.53 -11.37 -7.02
C THR A 150 12.86 -12.38 -5.92
N GLN A 151 12.95 -13.67 -6.25
CA GLN A 151 13.20 -14.71 -5.25
C GLN A 151 14.63 -14.66 -4.69
N ALA A 152 15.62 -14.35 -5.53
CA ALA A 152 17.02 -14.23 -5.11
C ALA A 152 17.18 -13.04 -4.14
N ASN A 153 16.60 -11.89 -4.48
CA ASN A 153 16.64 -10.69 -3.63
C ASN A 153 15.88 -10.92 -2.32
N LYS A 154 14.71 -11.57 -2.37
CA LYS A 154 13.94 -11.96 -1.17
C LYS A 154 14.75 -12.86 -0.24
N ASN A 155 15.47 -13.84 -0.79
CA ASN A 155 16.31 -14.75 0.00
C ASN A 155 17.50 -14.02 0.63
N LEU A 156 18.18 -13.15 -0.13
CA LEU A 156 19.29 -12.34 0.38
C LEU A 156 18.89 -11.53 1.62
N VAL A 157 17.77 -10.81 1.54
CA VAL A 157 17.28 -10.02 2.68
C VAL A 157 16.78 -10.92 3.80
N LYS A 158 16.10 -12.03 3.49
CA LYS A 158 15.67 -13.00 4.50
C LYS A 158 16.83 -13.57 5.31
N GLU A 159 17.94 -13.92 4.68
CA GLU A 159 19.14 -14.40 5.38
C GLU A 159 19.74 -13.33 6.29
N LEU A 160 19.82 -12.08 5.82
CA LEU A 160 20.27 -10.94 6.62
C LEU A 160 19.39 -10.74 7.86
N ILE A 161 18.08 -10.74 7.69
CA ILE A 161 17.11 -10.52 8.77
C ILE A 161 17.13 -11.69 9.76
N ASN A 162 17.17 -12.93 9.27
CA ASN A 162 17.27 -14.11 10.12
C ASN A 162 18.52 -14.06 11.01
N LYS A 163 19.65 -13.61 10.48
CA LYS A 163 20.87 -13.43 11.29
C LYS A 163 20.65 -12.46 12.44
N LYS A 164 20.00 -11.32 12.18
CA LYS A 164 19.65 -10.31 13.20
C LYS A 164 18.66 -10.82 14.25
N VAL A 165 17.76 -11.73 13.87
CA VAL A 165 16.87 -12.40 14.84
C VAL A 165 17.65 -13.39 15.69
N LEU A 166 18.55 -14.18 15.09
CA LEU A 166 19.34 -15.19 15.79
C LEU A 166 20.37 -14.61 16.76
N ASP A 167 20.94 -13.45 16.46
CA ASP A 167 21.89 -12.77 17.34
C ASP A 167 21.21 -11.87 18.39
N GLY A 168 19.87 -11.80 18.39
CA GLY A 168 19.07 -11.03 19.34
C GLY A 168 18.98 -9.53 19.02
N THR A 169 19.56 -9.06 17.91
CA THR A 169 19.39 -7.67 17.46
C THR A 169 17.91 -7.35 17.21
N TYR A 170 17.18 -8.28 16.60
CA TYR A 170 15.74 -8.20 16.35
C TYR A 170 14.99 -9.18 17.23
N LEU A 171 13.86 -8.75 17.79
CA LEU A 171 13.00 -9.63 18.57
C LEU A 171 12.31 -10.65 17.66
N LYS A 172 11.80 -10.19 16.52
CA LYS A 172 11.06 -11.02 15.56
C LYS A 172 11.02 -10.38 14.18
N ASN A 173 11.04 -11.19 13.13
CA ASN A 173 10.56 -10.79 11.81
C ASN A 173 9.14 -11.35 11.61
N HIS A 174 8.21 -10.49 11.19
CA HIS A 174 6.80 -10.85 11.02
C HIS A 174 6.46 -11.14 9.56
N LEU A 175 7.07 -10.41 8.63
CA LEU A 175 6.77 -10.53 7.20
C LEU A 175 7.95 -10.11 6.34
N ILE A 176 8.10 -10.75 5.18
CA ILE A 176 8.99 -10.32 4.09
C ILE A 176 8.22 -10.38 2.77
N LEU A 177 8.14 -9.25 2.07
CA LEU A 177 7.48 -9.10 0.76
C LEU A 177 8.51 -8.63 -0.28
N ALA A 178 8.43 -9.13 -1.51
CA ALA A 178 9.38 -8.75 -2.54
C ALA A 178 8.78 -8.72 -3.95
N GLN A 179 9.28 -7.81 -4.78
CA GLN A 179 9.09 -7.82 -6.22
C GLN A 179 10.29 -7.14 -6.87
N GLY A 180 10.96 -7.86 -7.76
CA GLY A 180 12.10 -7.35 -8.49
C GLY A 180 13.26 -6.95 -7.58
N ASN A 181 13.74 -5.72 -7.74
CA ASN A 181 14.78 -5.10 -6.92
C ASN A 181 14.31 -4.77 -5.48
N PHE A 182 13.01 -4.68 -5.22
CA PHE A 182 12.51 -4.28 -3.91
C PHE A 182 12.20 -5.46 -3.00
N VAL A 183 12.60 -5.34 -1.74
CA VAL A 183 12.24 -6.25 -0.65
C VAL A 183 11.88 -5.43 0.58
N LEU A 184 10.73 -5.68 1.19
CA LEU A 184 10.32 -5.12 2.47
C LEU A 184 10.42 -6.18 3.56
N ALA A 185 10.95 -5.82 4.73
CA ALA A 185 10.92 -6.64 5.94
C ALA A 185 10.25 -5.88 7.10
N LEU A 186 9.26 -6.52 7.74
CA LEU A 186 8.58 -6.02 8.94
C LEU A 186 9.20 -6.69 10.16
N ASN A 187 9.87 -5.89 10.98
CA ASN A 187 10.60 -6.37 12.14
C ASN A 187 10.04 -5.74 13.42
N GLU A 188 10.08 -6.51 14.50
CA GLU A 188 9.90 -6.03 15.86
C GLU A 188 11.28 -5.98 16.52
N ILE A 189 11.63 -4.82 17.07
CA ILE A 189 12.88 -4.60 17.79
C ILE A 189 12.60 -3.95 19.15
N GLU A 190 13.61 -3.90 20.01
CA GLU A 190 13.56 -3.13 21.26
C GLU A 190 14.69 -2.11 21.28
N LYS A 191 14.36 -0.87 21.63
CA LYS A 191 15.32 0.22 21.84
C LYS A 191 14.95 0.93 23.14
N ASP A 192 15.91 1.10 24.05
CA ASP A 192 15.69 1.79 25.33
C ASP A 192 14.48 1.25 26.12
N ASN A 193 14.33 -0.08 26.18
CA ASN A 193 13.18 -0.80 26.78
C ASN A 193 11.82 -0.47 26.15
N GLN A 194 11.80 0.08 24.93
CA GLN A 194 10.61 0.38 24.16
C GLN A 194 10.55 -0.53 22.92
N LYS A 195 9.44 -1.23 22.76
CA LYS A 195 9.15 -1.99 21.53
C LYS A 195 8.93 -1.06 20.35
N ILE A 196 9.54 -1.37 19.22
CA ILE A 196 9.48 -0.60 17.99
C ILE A 196 9.05 -1.53 16.84
N SER A 197 8.09 -1.07 16.04
CA SER A 197 7.83 -1.59 14.70
C SER A 197 8.84 -0.97 13.75
N LEU A 198 9.69 -1.79 13.15
CA LEU A 198 10.70 -1.37 12.17
C LEU A 198 10.37 -1.94 10.81
N TYR A 199 10.04 -1.08 9.86
CA TYR A 199 9.87 -1.45 8.46
C TYR A 199 11.16 -1.09 7.70
N GLU A 200 11.82 -2.08 7.11
CA GLU A 200 13.03 -1.88 6.30
C GLU A 200 12.71 -2.23 4.84
N LEU A 201 12.71 -1.22 3.97
CA LEU A 201 12.59 -1.36 2.52
C LEU A 201 13.98 -1.33 1.89
N PHE A 202 14.34 -2.39 1.18
CA PHE A 202 15.62 -2.57 0.52
C PHE A 202 15.48 -2.44 -1.00
N ASP A 203 16.41 -1.72 -1.61
CA ASP A 203 16.68 -1.74 -3.05
C ASP A 203 17.93 -2.61 -3.29
N VAL A 204 17.76 -3.68 -4.06
CA VAL A 204 18.79 -4.69 -4.31
C VAL A 204 19.16 -4.67 -5.79
N LYS A 205 20.45 -4.50 -6.06
CA LYS A 205 21.03 -4.54 -7.40
C LYS A 205 22.32 -5.36 -7.38
N ASP A 206 22.51 -6.20 -8.40
CA ASP A 206 23.70 -7.04 -8.54
C ASP A 206 24.05 -7.83 -7.27
N SER A 207 23.02 -8.42 -6.64
CA SER A 207 23.10 -9.17 -5.38
C SER A 207 23.62 -8.36 -4.17
N LYS A 208 23.49 -7.04 -4.21
CA LYS A 208 23.88 -6.13 -3.12
C LYS A 208 22.73 -5.18 -2.79
N ILE A 209 22.57 -4.88 -1.52
CA ILE A 209 21.69 -3.80 -1.06
C ILE A 209 22.37 -2.48 -1.45
N VAL A 210 21.77 -1.72 -2.36
CA VAL A 210 22.29 -0.42 -2.84
C VAL A 210 21.61 0.76 -2.15
N LYS A 211 20.39 0.55 -1.64
CA LYS A 211 19.68 1.53 -0.83
C LYS A 211 18.79 0.84 0.19
N LYS A 212 18.56 1.52 1.31
CA LYS A 212 17.66 1.10 2.37
C LYS A 212 16.89 2.30 2.88
N TRP A 213 15.60 2.13 3.11
CA TRP A 213 14.76 3.08 3.84
C TRP A 213 14.21 2.37 5.08
N ASP A 214 14.42 3.01 6.23
CA ASP A 214 13.89 2.54 7.50
C ASP A 214 12.75 3.47 7.93
N ILE A 215 11.67 2.87 8.45
CA ILE A 215 10.64 3.59 9.18
C ILE A 215 10.43 2.93 10.53
N GLU A 216 10.70 3.67 11.59
CA GLU A 216 10.52 3.23 12.97
C GLU A 216 9.29 3.88 13.60
N GLU A 217 8.43 3.04 14.16
CA GLU A 217 7.26 3.49 14.91
C GLU A 217 7.22 2.82 16.27
N LYS A 218 7.04 3.62 17.33
CA LYS A 218 6.93 3.10 18.68
C LYS A 218 5.64 2.30 18.81
N ILE A 219 5.70 1.14 19.45
CA ILE A 219 4.51 0.37 19.82
C ILE A 219 4.05 0.86 21.20
N PRO A 220 2.98 1.68 21.30
CA PRO A 220 2.53 2.17 22.59
C PRO A 220 2.00 1.03 23.48
N PRO A 221 1.81 1.26 24.78
CA PRO A 221 1.12 0.32 25.67
C PRO A 221 -0.28 -0.03 25.14
N LEU A 222 -0.74 -1.27 25.40
CA LEU A 222 -2.04 -1.78 24.97
C LEU A 222 -3.22 -0.85 25.31
N SER A 223 -3.13 -0.13 26.43
CA SER A 223 -4.18 0.80 26.89
C SER A 223 -4.37 2.02 25.98
N GLN A 224 -3.44 2.28 25.05
CA GLN A 224 -3.51 3.40 24.11
C GLN A 224 -3.98 2.99 22.71
N TRP A 225 -4.15 1.68 22.46
CA TRP A 225 -4.51 1.17 21.14
C TRP A 225 -5.98 1.48 20.82
N GLN A 226 -6.24 1.95 19.60
CA GLN A 226 -7.58 2.24 19.09
C GLN A 226 -8.26 1.03 18.43
N ASN A 227 -7.54 -0.08 18.27
CA ASN A 227 -8.04 -1.35 17.78
C ASN A 227 -7.42 -2.52 18.56
N SER A 228 -7.98 -3.72 18.39
CA SER A 228 -7.51 -4.94 19.05
C SER A 228 -6.65 -5.85 18.15
N ASN A 229 -6.34 -5.43 16.93
CA ASN A 229 -5.68 -6.28 15.92
C ASN A 229 -4.16 -6.33 16.13
N GLY A 230 -3.60 -5.34 16.82
CA GLY A 230 -2.16 -5.24 17.07
C GLY A 230 -1.38 -4.68 15.89
N LYS A 231 -0.07 -4.50 16.08
CA LYS A 231 0.79 -3.79 15.12
C LYS A 231 1.24 -4.64 13.91
N PHE A 232 1.15 -5.97 14.02
CA PHE A 232 1.64 -6.93 13.03
C PHE A 232 0.57 -7.97 12.71
#